data_AF-A0A1F4XX79-F1
#
_entry.id   AF-A0A1F4XX79-F1
#
_cell.length_a   1.000
_cell.length_b   1.000
_cell.length_c   1.000
_cell.angle_alpha   90.00
_cell.angle_beta   90.00
_cell.angle_gamma   90.00
#
_symmetry.space_group_name_H-M   'P 1'
#
loop_
_entity.id
_entity.type
_entity.pdbx_description
1 polymer ?
#
loop_
_entity_poly.entity_id
_entity_poly.type
_entity_poly.pdbx_seq_one_letter_code
_entity_poly.pdbx_strand_id
1 'polypeptide(L)'
;MRHKVDWKDLTKRGGDLIVSEQSASYAFLHEKLGISPGIIIKLLNRLQTKGLVRRGKQRRWVVLVNPDGSPKGEAEIPKKRRFRKIRRKTESNGAFTDSAKIEFVQHLATLADGEKARILREVANDLVEFSKNRKFFEALKD
;
A
#
# COMPACT_ATOMS: atom_id res chain seq x y z
N MET A 1 -26.24 32.51 -1.52
CA MET A 1 -26.97 31.67 -2.49
C MET A 1 -26.08 30.50 -2.91
N ARG A 2 -26.47 29.24 -2.65
CA ARG A 2 -25.72 28.09 -3.21
C ARG A 2 -26.19 27.92 -4.65
N HIS A 3 -25.39 28.34 -5.62
CA HIS A 3 -25.66 28.02 -7.03
C HIS A 3 -25.77 26.49 -7.14
N LYS A 4 -26.97 25.99 -7.48
CA LYS A 4 -27.16 24.58 -7.81
C LYS A 4 -26.38 24.34 -9.10
N VAL A 5 -25.27 23.61 -8.98
CA VAL A 5 -24.49 23.16 -10.13
C VAL A 5 -25.37 22.22 -10.94
N ASP A 6 -25.66 22.57 -12.20
CA ASP A 6 -26.30 21.65 -13.13
C ASP A 6 -25.27 20.60 -13.55
N TRP A 7 -25.32 19.47 -12.84
CA TRP A 7 -24.41 18.38 -13.10
C TRP A 7 -24.64 17.69 -14.45
N LYS A 8 -25.84 17.77 -15.03
CA LYS A 8 -26.12 17.11 -16.31
C LYS A 8 -25.38 17.85 -17.43
N ASP A 9 -25.52 19.17 -17.47
CA ASP A 9 -24.80 20.03 -18.42
C ASP A 9 -23.29 19.97 -18.19
N LEU A 10 -22.84 20.13 -16.93
CA LEU A 10 -21.42 20.14 -16.61
C LEU A 10 -20.72 18.82 -16.96
N THR A 11 -21.39 17.68 -16.74
CA THR A 11 -20.83 16.37 -17.11
C THR A 11 -20.76 16.19 -18.62
N LYS A 12 -21.72 16.75 -19.38
CA LYS A 12 -21.70 16.69 -20.85
C LYS A 12 -20.55 17.54 -21.39
N ARG A 13 -20.53 18.83 -21.05
CA ARG A 13 -19.48 19.78 -21.46
C ARG A 13 -18.08 19.33 -21.05
N GLY A 14 -17.94 18.84 -19.81
CA GLY A 14 -16.67 18.30 -19.33
C GLY A 14 -16.25 17.01 -20.02
N GLY A 15 -17.21 16.17 -20.43
CA GLY A 15 -16.95 14.99 -21.25
C GLY A 15 -16.44 15.38 -22.62
N ASP A 16 -17.22 16.19 -23.35
CA ASP A 16 -16.91 16.64 -24.72
C ASP A 16 -15.52 17.31 -24.78
N LEU A 17 -15.24 18.18 -23.81
CA LEU A 17 -13.95 18.87 -23.70
C LEU A 17 -12.77 17.92 -23.50
N ILE A 18 -12.91 16.91 -22.63
CA ILE A 18 -11.82 15.95 -22.36
C ILE A 18 -11.60 15.03 -23.56
N VAL A 19 -12.66 14.71 -24.31
CA VAL A 19 -12.55 13.93 -25.55
C VAL A 19 -11.84 14.73 -26.65
N SER A 20 -12.24 15.99 -26.87
CA SER A 20 -11.66 16.81 -27.93
C SER A 20 -10.20 17.18 -27.66
N GLU A 21 -9.88 17.57 -26.42
CA GLU A 21 -8.56 18.09 -26.04
C GLU A 21 -7.64 17.02 -25.47
N GLN A 22 -8.14 15.79 -25.28
CA GLN A 22 -7.40 14.63 -24.76
C GLN A 22 -6.68 14.89 -23.41
N SER A 23 -7.19 15.83 -22.61
CA SER A 23 -6.60 16.24 -21.34
C SER A 23 -7.65 16.27 -20.22
N ALA A 24 -7.34 15.63 -19.09
CA ALA A 24 -8.19 15.60 -17.90
C ALA A 24 -7.48 16.19 -16.66
N SER A 25 -6.50 17.07 -16.87
CA SER A 25 -5.73 17.64 -15.76
C SER A 25 -6.55 18.66 -14.95
N TYR A 26 -6.21 18.82 -13.67
CA TYR A 26 -6.90 19.79 -12.80
C TYR A 26 -6.75 21.22 -13.30
N ALA A 27 -5.53 21.62 -13.66
CA ALA A 27 -5.25 22.97 -14.17
C ALA A 27 -6.06 23.24 -15.45
N PHE A 28 -6.07 22.28 -16.36
CA PHE A 28 -6.81 22.37 -17.62
C PHE A 28 -8.32 22.54 -17.39
N LEU A 29 -8.94 21.70 -16.55
CA LEU A 29 -10.38 21.79 -16.29
C LEU A 29 -10.74 23.05 -15.51
N HIS A 30 -9.87 23.51 -14.62
CA HIS A 30 -10.05 24.78 -13.91
C HIS A 30 -10.06 25.96 -14.87
N GLU A 31 -9.09 26.02 -15.79
CA GLU A 31 -8.97 27.08 -16.78
C GLU A 31 -10.13 27.09 -17.78
N LYS A 32 -10.50 25.92 -18.33
CA LYS A 32 -11.53 25.83 -19.38
C LYS A 32 -12.96 25.92 -18.87
N LEU A 33 -13.24 25.41 -17.68
CA LEU A 33 -14.61 25.36 -17.14
C LEU A 33 -14.85 26.40 -16.03
N GLY A 34 -13.81 27.07 -15.52
CA GLY A 34 -13.94 28.11 -14.49
C GLY A 34 -14.53 27.58 -13.17
N ILE A 35 -14.41 26.29 -12.89
CA ILE A 35 -15.01 25.63 -11.73
C ILE A 35 -13.98 25.37 -10.62
N SER A 36 -14.46 25.36 -9.38
CA SER A 36 -13.59 25.16 -8.21
C SER A 36 -13.01 23.73 -8.14
N PRO A 37 -11.85 23.54 -7.48
CA PRO A 37 -11.21 22.23 -7.35
C PRO A 37 -12.12 21.13 -6.79
N GLY A 38 -13.00 21.47 -5.84
CA GLY A 38 -13.96 20.52 -5.27
C GLY A 38 -15.02 20.05 -6.27
N ILE A 39 -15.44 20.91 -7.20
CA ILE A 39 -16.36 20.56 -8.29
C ILE A 39 -15.62 19.72 -9.34
N ILE A 40 -14.36 20.05 -9.65
CA ILE A 40 -13.53 19.27 -10.59
C ILE A 40 -13.36 17.83 -10.12
N ILE A 41 -13.08 17.59 -8.83
CA ILE A 41 -12.98 16.23 -8.27
C ILE A 41 -14.27 15.45 -8.54
N LYS A 42 -15.43 16.06 -8.25
CA LYS A 42 -16.74 15.42 -8.43
C LYS A 42 -17.06 15.17 -9.90
N LEU A 43 -16.70 16.11 -10.79
CA LEU A 43 -16.83 15.95 -12.24
C LEU A 43 -15.98 14.78 -12.74
N LEU A 44 -14.69 14.72 -12.38
CA LEU A 44 -13.79 13.66 -12.79
C LEU A 44 -14.22 12.28 -12.29
N ASN A 45 -14.75 12.19 -11.06
CA ASN A 45 -15.35 10.96 -10.55
C ASN A 45 -16.57 10.51 -11.38
N ARG A 46 -17.44 11.45 -11.81
CA ARG A 46 -18.58 11.15 -12.70
C ARG A 46 -18.15 10.73 -14.10
N LEU A 47 -17.11 11.35 -14.64
CA LEU A 47 -16.55 10.95 -15.94
C LEU A 47 -15.83 9.60 -15.86
N GLN A 48 -15.27 9.26 -14.70
CA GLN A 48 -14.71 7.94 -14.44
C GLN A 48 -15.78 6.86 -14.43
N THR A 49 -16.93 7.09 -13.80
CA THR A 49 -18.04 6.12 -13.82
C THR A 49 -18.61 5.92 -15.22
N LYS A 50 -18.49 6.92 -16.11
CA LYS A 50 -18.84 6.81 -17.53
C LYS A 50 -17.76 6.15 -18.39
N GLY A 51 -16.62 5.76 -17.80
CA GLY A 51 -15.52 5.12 -18.54
C GLY A 51 -14.69 6.07 -19.41
N LEU A 52 -14.88 7.39 -19.31
CA LEU A 52 -14.15 8.37 -20.13
C LEU A 52 -12.74 8.66 -19.61
N VAL A 53 -12.56 8.59 -18.29
CA VAL A 53 -11.29 8.88 -17.63
C VAL A 53 -10.98 7.85 -16.55
N ARG A 54 -9.70 7.71 -16.21
CA ARG A 54 -9.26 6.90 -15.07
C ARG A 54 -8.19 7.61 -14.28
N ARG A 55 -8.18 7.37 -12.97
CA ARG A 55 -7.04 7.75 -12.13
C ARG A 55 -5.84 6.85 -12.42
N GLY A 56 -4.83 7.42 -13.05
CA GLY A 56 -3.55 6.81 -13.43
C GLY A 56 -2.48 6.88 -12.31
N LYS A 57 -1.21 6.71 -12.71
CA LYS A 57 -0.06 6.83 -11.79
C LYS A 57 0.05 8.28 -11.27
N GLN A 58 0.65 8.45 -10.08
CA GLN A 58 0.88 9.77 -9.45
C GLN A 58 -0.39 10.63 -9.29
N ARG A 59 -1.56 10.00 -9.08
CA ARG A 59 -2.86 10.68 -8.94
C ARG A 59 -3.28 11.51 -10.16
N ARG A 60 -2.62 11.35 -11.32
CA ARG A 60 -3.00 12.01 -12.58
C ARG A 60 -4.23 11.33 -13.18
N TRP A 61 -5.06 12.10 -13.87
CA TRP A 61 -6.20 11.59 -14.62
C TRP A 61 -5.81 11.33 -16.06
N VAL A 62 -6.25 10.21 -16.60
CA VAL A 62 -5.93 9.73 -17.95
C VAL A 62 -7.23 9.56 -18.71
N VAL A 63 -7.27 10.06 -19.95
CA VAL A 63 -8.41 9.90 -20.86
C VAL A 63 -8.36 8.50 -21.48
N LEU A 64 -9.48 7.79 -21.41
CA LEU A 64 -9.62 6.40 -21.86
C LEU A 64 -10.26 6.27 -23.25
N VAL A 65 -10.68 7.39 -23.85
CA VAL A 65 -11.31 7.42 -25.17
C VAL A 65 -10.47 8.26 -26.13
N ASN A 66 -10.51 7.89 -27.40
CA ASN A 66 -9.94 8.64 -28.50
C ASN A 66 -10.82 9.85 -28.85
N PRO A 67 -10.31 10.80 -29.66
CA PRO A 67 -11.09 11.98 -30.07
C PRO A 67 -12.36 11.65 -30.85
N ASP A 68 -12.41 10.48 -31.51
CA ASP A 68 -13.57 9.94 -32.21
C ASP A 68 -14.61 9.29 -31.27
N GLY A 69 -14.34 9.25 -29.96
CA GLY A 69 -15.18 8.63 -28.94
C GLY A 69 -14.98 7.12 -28.79
N SER A 70 -14.11 6.49 -29.59
CA SER A 70 -13.80 5.07 -29.45
C SER A 70 -13.00 4.79 -28.17
N PRO A 71 -13.22 3.66 -27.49
CA PRO A 71 -12.43 3.29 -26.32
C PRO A 71 -10.99 2.96 -26.74
N LYS A 72 -10.01 3.49 -26.00
CA LYS A 72 -8.59 3.16 -26.20
C LYS A 72 -8.35 1.69 -25.89
N GLY A 73 -7.54 1.03 -26.72
CA GLY A 73 -7.12 -0.34 -26.48
C GLY A 73 -6.35 -0.46 -25.15
N GLU A 74 -6.47 -1.61 -24.47
CA GLU A 74 -5.80 -1.85 -23.18
C GLU A 74 -4.27 -1.67 -23.21
N ALA A 75 -3.66 -1.78 -24.41
CA ALA A 75 -2.24 -1.56 -24.64
C ALA A 75 -1.83 -0.08 -24.56
N GLU A 76 -2.72 0.86 -24.92
CA GLU A 76 -2.45 2.30 -24.96
C GLU A 76 -2.64 2.98 -23.60
N ILE A 77 -3.41 2.35 -22.70
CA ILE A 77 -3.68 2.90 -21.37
C ILE A 77 -2.47 2.63 -20.46
N PRO A 78 -1.84 3.67 -19.88
CA PRO A 78 -0.73 3.49 -18.94
C PRO A 78 -1.12 2.53 -17.80
N LYS A 79 -0.50 1.34 -17.79
CA LYS A 79 -0.76 0.30 -16.78
C LYS A 79 -0.45 0.84 -15.39
N LYS A 80 -1.38 0.70 -14.43
CA LYS A 80 -1.08 0.93 -13.02
C LYS A 80 0.10 0.01 -12.65
N ARG A 81 1.15 0.56 -12.05
CA ARG A 81 2.24 -0.27 -11.51
C ARG A 81 1.59 -1.16 -10.45
N ARG A 82 1.48 -2.47 -10.71
CA ARG A 82 1.24 -3.42 -9.64
C ARG A 82 2.53 -3.39 -8.83
N PHE A 83 2.54 -2.62 -7.74
CA PHE A 83 3.53 -2.84 -6.71
C PHE A 83 3.22 -4.24 -6.19
N ARG A 84 3.98 -5.24 -6.68
CA ARG A 84 4.07 -6.51 -5.97
C ARG A 84 4.49 -6.09 -4.57
N LYS A 85 3.64 -6.33 -3.57
CA LYS A 85 4.08 -6.28 -2.16
C LYS A 85 5.22 -7.28 -2.09
N ILE A 86 6.45 -6.81 -2.30
CA ILE A 86 7.61 -7.50 -1.79
C ILE A 86 7.38 -7.36 -0.29
N ARG A 87 6.90 -8.43 0.35
CA ARG A 87 7.13 -8.59 1.78
C ARG A 87 8.64 -8.50 1.91
N ARG A 88 9.14 -7.31 2.20
CA ARG A 88 10.45 -7.18 2.82
C ARG A 88 10.27 -8.02 4.08
N LYS A 89 10.83 -9.22 4.10
CA LYS A 89 11.25 -9.78 5.38
C LYS A 89 12.12 -8.68 5.93
N THR A 90 11.63 -7.99 6.95
CA THR A 90 12.51 -7.18 7.79
C THR A 90 13.49 -8.22 8.31
N GLU A 91 14.64 -8.33 7.66
CA GLU A 91 15.80 -8.95 8.27
C GLU A 91 16.00 -8.11 9.52
N SER A 92 15.53 -8.65 10.64
CA SER A 92 15.84 -8.14 11.95
C SER A 92 17.36 -8.21 12.04
N ASN A 93 18.02 -7.09 11.78
CA ASN A 93 19.45 -6.92 12.00
C ASN A 93 19.77 -7.51 13.38
N GLY A 94 20.45 -8.66 13.40
CA GLY A 94 21.08 -9.22 14.58
C GLY A 94 20.19 -9.53 15.78
N ALA A 95 18.91 -9.88 15.62
CA ALA A 95 18.16 -10.43 16.74
C ALA A 95 18.75 -11.80 17.10
N PHE A 96 19.47 -11.86 18.22
CA PHE A 96 20.03 -13.10 18.76
C PHE A 96 18.87 -14.08 18.97
N THR A 97 18.77 -15.07 18.09
CA THR A 97 17.63 -15.99 18.06
C THR A 97 17.60 -16.80 19.35
N ASP A 98 16.42 -17.26 19.75
CA ASP A 98 16.31 -18.08 20.97
C ASP A 98 17.16 -19.36 20.84
N SER A 99 17.35 -19.89 19.62
CA SER A 99 18.30 -20.97 19.35
C SER A 99 19.76 -20.57 19.63
N ALA A 100 20.19 -19.39 19.18
CA ALA A 100 21.55 -18.89 19.42
C ALA A 100 21.81 -18.65 20.92
N LYS A 101 20.79 -18.22 21.67
CA LYS A 101 20.86 -18.12 23.15
C LYS A 101 21.08 -19.46 23.81
N ILE A 102 20.30 -20.47 23.41
CA ILE A 102 20.41 -21.83 23.97
C ILE A 102 21.78 -22.42 23.66
N GLU A 103 22.24 -22.32 22.40
CA GLU A 103 23.55 -22.82 21.97
C GLU A 103 24.70 -22.13 22.72
N PHE A 104 24.59 -20.81 22.93
CA PHE A 104 25.57 -20.06 23.72
C PHE A 104 25.65 -20.54 25.18
N VAL A 105 24.51 -20.73 25.84
CA VAL A 105 24.47 -21.21 27.23
C VAL A 105 24.96 -22.65 27.35
N GLN A 106 24.64 -23.51 26.39
CA GLN A 106 25.18 -24.87 26.32
C GLN A 106 26.70 -24.85 26.15
N HIS A 107 27.24 -23.98 25.29
CA HIS A 107 28.67 -23.81 25.14
C HIS A 107 29.34 -23.37 26.45
N LEU A 108 28.77 -22.37 27.15
CA LEU A 108 29.27 -21.98 28.47
C LEU A 108 29.23 -23.14 29.49
N ALA A 109 28.20 -23.99 29.44
CA ALA A 109 28.09 -25.16 30.30
C ALA A 109 29.17 -26.22 30.02
N THR A 110 29.72 -26.27 28.81
CA THR A 110 30.85 -27.16 28.46
C THR A 110 32.20 -26.60 28.91
N LEU A 111 32.32 -25.29 29.06
CA LEU A 111 33.54 -24.60 29.48
C LEU A 111 33.63 -24.38 30.99
N ALA A 112 32.49 -24.45 31.69
CA ALA A 112 32.43 -24.33 33.13
C ALA A 112 32.67 -25.68 33.83
N ASP A 113 33.25 -25.63 35.02
CA ASP A 113 33.46 -26.81 35.88
C ASP A 113 32.55 -26.78 37.12
N GLY A 114 32.27 -27.97 37.64
CA GLY A 114 31.58 -28.18 38.91
C GLY A 114 30.14 -27.64 38.94
N GLU A 115 29.82 -26.89 40.00
CA GLU A 115 28.46 -26.39 40.27
C GLU A 115 27.96 -25.41 39.20
N LYS A 116 28.84 -24.60 38.63
CA LYS A 116 28.51 -23.65 37.56
C LYS A 116 28.09 -24.37 36.27
N ALA A 117 28.75 -25.47 35.95
CA ALA A 117 28.39 -26.32 34.80
C ALA A 117 26.99 -26.91 34.95
N ARG A 118 26.64 -27.33 36.17
CA ARG A 118 25.33 -27.89 36.49
C ARG A 118 24.23 -26.83 36.32
N ILE A 119 24.40 -25.65 36.91
CA ILE A 119 23.42 -24.55 36.81
C ILE A 119 23.19 -24.16 35.35
N LEU A 120 24.26 -24.05 34.54
CA LEU A 120 24.12 -23.67 33.13
C LEU A 120 23.39 -24.73 32.29
N ARG A 121 23.52 -26.02 32.63
CA ARG A 121 22.74 -27.09 31.97
C ARG A 121 21.26 -27.01 32.32
N GLU A 122 20.93 -26.72 33.58
CA GLU A 122 19.55 -26.52 34.02
C GLU A 122 18.92 -25.32 33.30
N VAL A 123 19.62 -24.17 33.26
CA VAL A 123 19.18 -22.98 32.52
C VAL A 123 19.02 -23.26 31.02
N ALA A 124 19.90 -24.04 30.40
CA ALA A 124 19.75 -24.42 29.00
C ALA A 124 18.47 -25.24 28.75
N ASN A 125 18.12 -26.16 29.68
CA ASN A 125 16.90 -26.95 29.59
C ASN A 125 15.65 -26.08 29.75
N ASP A 126 15.65 -25.15 30.72
CA ASP A 126 14.55 -24.21 30.93
C ASP A 126 14.33 -23.30 29.72
N LEU A 127 15.42 -22.83 29.10
CA LEU A 127 15.33 -22.04 27.86
C LEU A 127 14.75 -22.84 26.69
N VAL A 128 15.07 -24.13 26.59
CA VAL A 128 14.47 -25.03 25.57
C VAL A 128 12.98 -25.21 25.83
N GLU A 129 12.58 -25.42 27.08
CA GLU A 129 11.17 -25.54 27.44
C GLU A 129 10.39 -24.24 27.19
N PHE A 130 10.96 -23.11 27.57
CA PHE A 130 10.40 -21.79 27.32
C PHE A 130 10.26 -21.50 25.82
N SER A 131 11.23 -21.91 25.00
CA SER A 131 11.16 -21.77 23.54
C SER A 131 10.03 -22.60 22.94
N LYS A 132 9.81 -23.83 23.42
CA LYS A 132 8.71 -24.71 22.95
C LYS A 132 7.34 -24.19 23.37
N ASN A 133 7.23 -23.67 24.59
CA ASN A 133 5.98 -23.20 25.20
C ASN A 133 5.80 -21.69 25.13
N ARG A 134 6.55 -21.00 24.24
CA ARG A 134 6.61 -19.54 24.19
C ARG A 134 5.24 -18.86 24.12
N LYS A 135 4.32 -19.40 23.32
CA LYS A 135 2.95 -18.87 23.18
C LYS A 135 2.13 -18.98 24.46
N PHE A 136 2.35 -20.04 25.24
CA PHE A 136 1.68 -20.25 26.52
C PHE A 136 2.17 -19.22 27.55
N PHE A 137 3.48 -18.99 27.63
CA PHE A 137 4.05 -17.98 28.54
C PHE A 137 3.77 -16.53 28.11
N GLU A 138 3.68 -16.24 26.81
CA GLU A 138 3.24 -14.93 26.31
C GLU A 138 1.78 -14.66 26.70
N ALA A 139 0.90 -15.68 26.67
CA ALA A 139 -0.50 -15.55 27.08
C ALA A 139 -0.74 -15.41 28.59
N LEU A 140 0.25 -15.75 29.43
CA LEU A 140 0.19 -15.56 30.89
C LEU A 140 0.64 -14.16 31.33
N LYS A 141 1.17 -13.34 30.41
CA LYS A 141 1.62 -11.97 30.68
C LYS A 141 0.55 -10.91 30.42
N ASP A 142 -0.57 -11.30 29.80
CA ASP A 142 -1.78 -10.48 29.61
C ASP A 142 -2.78 -10.73 30.75
#